data_AF-A0A382C9P4-F1
#
_entry.id   AF-A0A382C9P4-F1
#
_cell.length_a   1.000
_cell.length_b   1.000
_cell.length_c   1.000
_cell.angle_alpha   90.00
_cell.angle_beta   90.00
_cell.angle_gamma   90.00
#
_symmetry.space_group_name_H-M   'P 1'
#
loop_
_entity.id
_entity.type
_entity.pdbx_description
1 polymer ?
#
loop_
_entity_poly.entity_id
_entity_poly.type
_entity_poly.pdbx_seq_one_letter_code
_entity_poly.pdbx_strand_id
1 'polypeptide(L)' 'MIYDFEMIEKVYENIVKNVDNARKSIKSPLTLSEKILYSHLWDNFKNPFTRGKDYVNFKPDR' A
#
# COMPACT_ATOMS: atom_id res chain seq x y z
N MET A 1 15.96 -18.51 -14.68
CA MET A 1 15.06 -17.68 -15.52
C MET A 1 14.27 -16.83 -14.54
N ILE A 2 14.41 -15.51 -14.57
CA ILE A 2 13.62 -14.64 -13.68
C ILE A 2 12.16 -14.82 -14.10
N TYR A 3 11.33 -15.25 -13.15
CA TYR A 3 9.88 -15.29 -13.31
C TYR A 3 9.42 -13.90 -13.74
N ASP A 4 8.81 -13.84 -14.92
CA ASP A 4 8.10 -12.71 -15.53
C ASP A 4 8.48 -11.31 -15.00
N PHE A 5 9.56 -10.72 -15.54
CA PHE A 5 10.08 -9.41 -15.13
C PHE A 5 9.00 -8.31 -15.21
N GLU A 6 8.13 -8.36 -16.22
CA GLU A 6 7.03 -7.41 -16.37
C GLU A 6 6.04 -7.48 -15.20
N MET A 7 5.78 -8.69 -14.67
CA MET A 7 4.94 -8.85 -13.48
C MET A 7 5.60 -8.18 -12.28
N ILE A 8 6.90 -8.38 -12.08
CA ILE A 8 7.65 -7.80 -10.96
C ILE A 8 7.62 -6.27 -11.04
N GLU A 9 7.90 -5.72 -12.21
CA GLU A 9 7.89 -4.28 -12.46
C GLU A 9 6.52 -3.67 -12.14
N LYS A 10 5.44 -4.27 -12.67
CA LYS A 10 4.05 -3.82 -12.40
C LYS A 10 3.70 -3.82 -10.92
N VAL A 11 4.17 -4.80 -10.15
CA VAL A 11 3.93 -4.85 -8.69
C VAL A 11 4.59 -3.66 -8.00
N TYR A 12 5.86 -3.38 -8.30
CA TYR A 12 6.56 -2.25 -7.69
C TYR A 12 5.99 -0.89 -8.11
N GLU A 13 5.58 -0.74 -9.37
CA GLU A 13 4.88 0.45 -9.84
C GLU A 13 3.58 0.69 -9.07
N ASN A 14 2.79 -0.35 -8.86
CA ASN A 14 1.54 -0.27 -8.10
C ASN A 14 1.78 0.09 -6.63
N ILE A 15 2.84 -0.46 -6.01
CA ILE A 15 3.23 -0.11 -4.63
C ILE A 15 3.51 1.39 -4.53
N VAL A 16 4.33 1.94 -5.43
CA VAL A 16 4.67 3.38 -5.43
C VAL A 16 3.42 4.23 -5.56
N LYS A 17 2.56 3.90 -6.53
CA LYS A 17 1.30 4.63 -6.78
C LYS A 17 0.38 4.63 -5.55
N ASN A 18 0.22 3.49 -4.88
CA ASN A 18 -0.64 3.37 -3.71
C ASN A 18 -0.08 4.12 -2.49
N VAL A 19 1.24 4.05 -2.28
CA VAL A 19 1.91 4.79 -1.19
C VAL A 19 1.79 6.30 -1.39
N ASP A 20 1.93 6.78 -2.63
CA ASP A 20 1.79 8.21 -2.93
C ASP A 20 0.35 8.71 -2.72
N ASN A 21 -0.64 7.89 -3.07
CA ASN A 21 -2.04 8.18 -2.78
C ASN A 21 -2.28 8.27 -1.27
N ALA A 22 -1.76 7.32 -0.49
CA ALA A 22 -1.88 7.35 0.97
C ALA A 22 -1.22 8.59 1.58
N ARG A 23 -0.03 8.95 1.09
CA ARG A 23 0.72 10.13 1.57
C ARG A 23 -0.05 11.43 1.37
N LYS A 24 -0.76 11.58 0.24
CA LYS A 24 -1.55 12.78 -0.06
C LYS A 24 -2.66 13.01 0.96
N SER A 25 -3.34 11.96 1.44
CA SER A 25 -4.44 12.14 2.39
C SER A 25 -3.97 12.19 3.85
N ILE A 26 -2.91 11.46 4.22
CA ILE A 26 -2.43 11.38 5.61
C ILE A 26 -1.66 12.65 6.03
N LYS A 27 -1.00 13.32 5.08
CA LYS A 27 -0.24 14.57 5.32
C LYS A 27 0.84 14.46 6.41
N SER A 28 1.28 13.27 6.76
CA SER A 28 2.41 13.00 7.65
C SER A 28 3.37 11.97 7.04
N PRO A 29 4.63 11.89 7.51
CA PRO A 29 5.53 10.82 7.12
C PRO A 29 4.96 9.44 7.47
N LEU A 30 5.12 8.49 6.55
CA LEU A 30 4.74 7.09 6.73
C LEU A 30 5.97 6.26 7.11
N THR A 31 5.81 5.41 8.12
CA THR A 31 6.79 4.36 8.44
C THR A 31 6.86 3.32 7.32
N LEU A 32 7.90 2.49 7.30
CA LEU A 32 8.02 1.42 6.30
C LEU A 32 6.82 0.46 6.37
N SER A 33 6.43 0.04 7.58
CA SER A 33 5.28 -0.84 7.78
C SER A 33 3.99 -0.21 7.28
N GLU A 34 3.77 1.08 7.54
CA GLU A 34 2.60 1.78 6.99
C GLU A 34 2.60 1.81 5.47
N LYS A 35 3.74 2.08 4.83
CA LYS A 35 3.82 2.07 3.36
C LYS A 35 3.41 0.71 2.79
N ILE A 36 3.89 -0.38 3.38
CA ILE A 36 3.53 -1.74 2.97
C ILE A 36 2.04 -2.00 3.22
N LEU A 37 1.52 -1.66 4.39
CA LEU A 37 0.09 -1.89 4.70
C LEU A 37 -0.83 -1.08 3.78
N TYR A 38 -0.52 0.19 3.54
CA TYR A 38 -1.30 1.05 2.64
C TYR A 38 -1.17 0.63 1.17
N SER A 39 -0.09 -0.02 0.75
CA SER A 39 0.04 -0.52 -0.63
C SER A 39 -0.81 -1.76 -0.91
N HIS A 40 -1.18 -2.52 0.13
CA HIS A 40 -1.92 -3.78 0.05
C HIS A 40 -3.37 -3.65 0.53
N LEU A 41 -4.07 -2.57 0.19
CA LEU A 41 -5.49 -2.41 0.50
C LEU A 41 -6.37 -3.01 -0.60
N TRP A 42 -7.52 -3.59 -0.21
CA TRP A 42 -8.55 -4.00 -1.17
C TRP A 42 -9.30 -2.81 -1.78
N ASP A 43 -9.67 -1.86 -0.92
CA ASP A 43 -10.44 -0.69 -1.30
C ASP A 43 -9.55 0.51 -1.59
N ASN A 44 -10.08 1.44 -2.40
CA ASN A 44 -9.46 2.73 -2.58
C ASN A 44 -9.40 3.47 -1.23
N PHE A 45 -8.18 3.82 -0.82
CA PHE A 45 -7.92 4.58 0.39
C PHE A 45 -8.72 5.90 0.40
N LYS A 46 -9.76 6.00 1.22
CA LYS A 46 -10.60 7.20 1.37
C LYS A 46 -10.17 8.04 2.57
N ASN A 47 -9.98 7.40 3.72
CA ASN A 47 -9.68 8.06 5.00
C ASN A 47 -8.49 7.37 5.69
N PRO A 48 -7.63 8.12 6.41
CA PRO A 48 -6.57 7.57 7.25
C PRO A 48 -7.09 6.58 8.29
N PHE A 49 -6.36 5.49 8.51
CA PHE A 49 -6.65 4.55 9.59
C PHE A 49 -5.95 4.94 10.90
N THR A 50 -6.61 4.66 12.00
CA THR A 50 -6.13 4.92 13.37
C THR A 50 -5.43 3.69 13.91
N ARG A 51 -4.14 3.84 14.24
CA ARG A 51 -3.33 2.77 14.82
C ARG A 51 -3.95 2.24 16.12
N GLY A 52 -4.01 0.92 16.25
CA GLY A 52 -4.51 0.23 17.45
C GLY A 52 -6.03 0.32 17.67
N LYS A 53 -6.78 0.85 16.69
CA LYS A 53 -8.24 0.94 16.77
C LYS A 53 -8.92 0.34 15.55
N ASP A 54 -8.46 0.71 14.37
CA ASP A 54 -9.15 0.35 13.14
C ASP A 54 -8.69 -1.02 12.65
N TYR A 55 -9.66 -1.88 12.31
CA TYR A 55 -9.43 -3.12 11.58
C TYR A 55 -9.49 -2.84 10.09
N VAL A 56 -8.48 -3.30 9.35
CA VAL A 56 -8.30 -2.98 7.95
C VAL A 56 -8.26 -4.26 7.13
N ASN A 57 -9.00 -4.28 6.02
CA ASN A 57 -9.01 -5.39 5.08
C ASN A 57 -7.84 -5.25 4.09
N PHE A 58 -6.78 -6.00 4.36
CA PHE A 58 -5.62 -6.08 3.47
C PHE A 58 -5.81 -7.15 2.40
N LYS A 59 -5.11 -6.97 1.28
CA LYS A 59 -4.97 -7.91 0.17
C LYS A 59 -3.55 -8.49 0.20
N PRO A 60 -3.32 -9.61 0.91
CA PRO A 60 -2.01 -10.25 0.92
C PRO A 60 -1.66 -10.76 -0.47
N ASP A 61 -0.39 -10.64 -0.84
CA ASP A 61 0.10 -11.12 -2.14
C ASP A 61 0.25 -12.65 -2.21
N ARG A 62 0.51 -13.30 -1.07
CA ARG A 62 0.72 -14.75 -0.93
C ARG A 62 0.47 -15.22 0.50
#